data_AF-A0AA35SXW2-F1
#
_entry.id   AF-A0AA35SXW2-F1
#
_cell.length_a   1.000
_cell.length_b   1.000
_cell.length_c   1.000
_cell.angle_alpha   90.00
_cell.angle_beta   90.00
_cell.angle_gamma   90.00
#
_symmetry.space_group_name_H-M   'P 1'
#
loop_
_entity.id
_entity.type
_entity.pdbx_description
1 polymer ?
#
loop_
_entity_poly.entity_id
_entity_poly.type
_entity_poly.pdbx_seq_one_letter_code
_entity_poly.pdbx_strand_id
1 'polypeptide(L)'
;CILKARKVTTKGVYRLPHASLLRRGFALQCFSFCLLPRFLPPCARNQMGLFYGGGIDVVSTWHRPGLLHSSPLLNNSLLLLFFCLAHSVLARQSVKRMMSCLVSTSVYRHLYILQSSLSIFLICYGWTPLPSPTLWDIHSPPFRLALYGVGSLGVVINMVAFLSLPVLEFIGISEPLERLTGRKREGGSLVTSGLFSLVRHPMYTSILLCIWSNPTMSLGRMMVGAVLTVYLLVAVPLLEERDLVEMFGDKYRHYITTTPMLLPFKLWTSPSLTEKNKSN
;
A
#
# COMPACT_ATOMS: atom_id res chain seq x y z
N CYS A 1 -29.85 21.35 -27.15
CA CYS A 1 -31.13 20.76 -26.71
C CYS A 1 -30.91 20.04 -25.39
N ILE A 2 -30.88 20.75 -24.27
CA ILE A 2 -32.02 21.02 -23.35
C ILE A 2 -32.76 19.73 -22.96
N LEU A 3 -32.91 19.58 -21.63
CA LEU A 3 -33.76 18.66 -20.86
C LEU A 3 -33.06 17.32 -20.54
N LYS A 4 -32.83 16.93 -19.28
CA LYS A 4 -33.76 17.03 -18.15
C LYS A 4 -32.97 16.91 -16.84
N ALA A 5 -32.96 17.98 -16.05
CA ALA A 5 -32.68 17.87 -14.62
C ALA A 5 -33.80 17.05 -13.98
N ARG A 6 -33.49 15.84 -13.49
CA ARG A 6 -34.41 15.06 -12.66
C ARG A 6 -33.88 15.09 -11.24
N LYS A 7 -34.53 15.87 -10.38
CA LYS A 7 -34.45 15.72 -8.92
C LYS A 7 -34.79 14.26 -8.61
N VAL A 8 -33.82 13.50 -8.13
CA VAL A 8 -34.06 12.23 -7.45
C VAL A 8 -33.80 12.46 -5.98
N THR A 9 -34.86 12.84 -5.28
CA THR A 9 -34.95 12.70 -3.83
C THR A 9 -35.20 11.22 -3.53
N THR A 10 -34.25 10.53 -2.93
CA THR A 10 -34.56 9.36 -2.11
C THR A 10 -33.49 9.17 -1.04
N LYS A 11 -33.88 9.50 0.20
CA LYS A 11 -33.36 8.88 1.42
C LYS A 11 -33.33 7.36 1.21
N GLY A 12 -32.20 6.73 1.52
CA GLY A 12 -32.06 5.28 1.38
C GLY A 12 -30.67 4.82 1.78
N VAL A 13 -30.37 4.86 3.09
CA VAL A 13 -29.22 4.12 3.64
C VAL A 13 -29.57 2.63 3.53
N TYR A 14 -29.14 1.99 2.45
CA TYR A 14 -29.25 0.54 2.31
C TYR A 14 -27.87 -0.08 2.44
N ARG A 15 -27.61 -0.66 3.63
CA ARG A 15 -26.48 -1.58 3.86
C ARG A 15 -26.66 -2.78 2.93
N LEU A 16 -25.73 -2.99 2.01
CA LEU A 16 -25.65 -4.22 1.22
C LEU A 16 -25.47 -5.44 2.15
N PRO A 17 -26.36 -6.45 2.12
CA PRO A 17 -26.26 -7.65 2.95
C PRO A 17 -25.07 -8.55 2.60
N HIS A 18 -24.39 -8.32 1.47
CA HIS A 18 -23.18 -9.04 1.05
C HIS A 18 -21.88 -8.59 1.73
N ALA A 19 -21.92 -7.52 2.54
CA ALA A 19 -20.75 -7.06 3.28
C ALA A 19 -20.25 -8.08 4.32
N SER A 20 -21.11 -9.00 4.78
CA SER A 20 -20.74 -10.05 5.74
C SER A 20 -19.96 -11.21 5.10
N LEU A 21 -20.30 -11.59 3.86
CA LEU A 21 -19.62 -12.66 3.11
C LEU A 21 -18.27 -12.23 2.55
N LEU A 22 -18.14 -10.99 2.08
CA LEU A 22 -16.85 -10.41 1.67
C LEU A 22 -15.92 -10.16 2.87
N ARG A 23 -16.46 -9.78 4.04
CA ARG A 23 -15.70 -9.76 5.30
C ARG A 23 -15.24 -11.15 5.72
N ARG A 24 -16.03 -12.21 5.47
CA ARG A 24 -15.68 -13.61 5.77
C ARG A 24 -14.64 -14.19 4.80
N GLY A 25 -14.74 -13.89 3.51
CA GLY A 25 -13.77 -14.32 2.49
C GLY A 25 -12.40 -13.62 2.63
N PHE A 26 -12.38 -12.35 3.03
CA PHE A 26 -11.13 -11.65 3.32
C PHE A 26 -10.58 -12.03 4.71
N ALA A 27 -11.43 -12.36 5.68
CA ALA A 27 -11.00 -12.97 6.94
C ALA A 27 -10.27 -14.30 6.74
N LEU A 28 -10.51 -15.04 5.64
CA LEU A 28 -9.73 -16.21 5.22
C LEU A 28 -8.34 -15.84 4.66
N GLN A 29 -8.20 -14.67 4.04
CA GLN A 29 -6.90 -14.07 3.69
C GLN A 29 -6.17 -13.55 4.95
N CYS A 30 -6.91 -13.04 5.94
CA CYS A 30 -6.38 -12.67 7.27
C CYS A 30 -5.97 -13.90 8.10
N PHE A 31 -6.72 -15.01 8.02
CA PHE A 31 -6.33 -16.31 8.60
C PHE A 31 -5.09 -16.86 7.87
N SER A 32 -4.98 -16.58 6.58
CA SER A 32 -3.78 -16.91 5.81
C SER A 32 -2.55 -16.10 6.22
N PHE A 33 -2.74 -14.91 6.81
CA PHE A 33 -1.67 -14.06 7.29
C PHE A 33 -1.20 -14.35 8.74
N CYS A 34 -1.99 -15.09 9.54
CA CYS A 34 -1.64 -15.42 10.93
C CYS A 34 -1.44 -16.92 11.21
N LEU A 35 -2.02 -17.84 10.43
CA LEU A 35 -1.97 -19.30 10.70
C LEU A 35 -1.43 -20.15 9.53
N LEU A 36 -1.17 -19.55 8.37
CA LEU A 36 -0.63 -20.23 7.20
C LEU A 36 0.89 -20.19 6.99
N PRO A 37 1.79 -19.89 7.96
CA PRO A 37 3.21 -20.10 7.70
C PRO A 37 3.49 -21.55 7.29
N ARG A 38 2.72 -22.54 7.77
CA ARG A 38 2.99 -23.95 7.50
C ARG A 38 2.56 -24.46 6.12
N PHE A 39 1.51 -23.90 5.53
CA PHE A 39 0.89 -24.42 4.29
C PHE A 39 1.10 -23.52 3.06
N LEU A 40 1.69 -22.34 3.26
CA LEU A 40 2.09 -21.50 2.14
C LEU A 40 3.33 -22.08 1.44
N PRO A 41 3.40 -22.01 0.10
CA PRO A 41 4.64 -22.29 -0.62
C PRO A 41 5.75 -21.42 -0.04
N PRO A 42 7.03 -21.85 -0.09
CA PRO A 42 8.14 -21.15 0.55
C PRO A 42 8.13 -19.64 0.29
N CYS A 43 7.80 -19.22 -0.95
CA CYS A 43 7.69 -17.82 -1.34
C CYS A 43 6.68 -16.96 -0.55
N ALA A 44 5.58 -17.52 -0.04
CA ALA A 44 4.54 -16.79 0.68
C ALA A 44 4.73 -16.83 2.21
N ARG A 45 5.47 -17.82 2.74
CA ARG A 45 6.00 -17.80 4.12
C ARG A 45 6.97 -16.63 4.34
N ASN A 46 7.64 -16.20 3.26
CA ASN A 46 8.69 -15.16 3.25
C ASN A 46 8.18 -13.73 3.41
N GLN A 47 6.93 -13.42 3.01
CA GLN A 47 6.35 -12.08 3.19
C GLN A 47 6.06 -11.75 4.67
N MET A 48 5.70 -12.74 5.49
CA MET A 48 5.59 -12.56 6.94
C MET A 48 6.96 -12.34 7.58
N GLY A 49 8.01 -12.91 6.98
CA GLY A 49 9.39 -12.79 7.42
C GLY A 49 9.95 -11.38 7.44
N LEU A 50 9.50 -10.58 6.48
CA LEU A 50 9.78 -9.15 6.35
C LEU A 50 9.30 -8.37 7.58
N PHE A 51 8.19 -8.79 8.20
CA PHE A 51 7.48 -8.03 9.25
C PHE A 51 7.54 -8.64 10.65
N TYR A 52 7.78 -9.96 10.79
CA TYR A 52 7.77 -10.68 12.08
C TYR A 52 9.03 -11.50 12.35
N GLY A 53 10.16 -11.11 11.76
CA GLY A 53 11.47 -11.69 12.08
C GLY A 53 11.82 -12.99 11.34
N GLY A 54 10.89 -13.57 10.59
CA GLY A 54 11.08 -14.81 9.82
C GLY A 54 11.74 -14.64 8.44
N GLY A 55 12.91 -14.01 8.36
CA GLY A 55 13.89 -14.29 7.30
C GLY A 55 13.56 -13.89 5.86
N ILE A 56 13.76 -12.61 5.52
CA ILE A 56 14.25 -12.29 4.15
C ILE A 56 15.57 -13.06 3.88
N ASP A 57 16.41 -13.18 4.90
CA ASP A 57 17.73 -13.83 4.79
C ASP A 57 17.65 -15.36 4.85
N VAL A 58 16.51 -15.94 5.28
CA VAL A 58 16.29 -17.40 5.31
C VAL A 58 15.89 -17.93 3.92
N VAL A 59 15.49 -17.04 3.00
CA VAL A 59 15.05 -17.35 1.63
C VAL A 59 16.15 -17.99 0.76
N SER A 60 17.43 -17.79 1.08
CA SER A 60 18.51 -18.06 0.14
C SER A 60 19.18 -19.42 0.20
N THR A 61 18.71 -20.33 1.04
CA THR A 61 19.23 -21.71 1.00
C THR A 61 18.74 -22.48 -0.24
N TRP A 62 17.88 -21.88 -1.08
CA TRP A 62 17.62 -22.38 -2.43
C TRP A 62 18.86 -22.19 -3.31
N HIS A 63 19.56 -23.30 -3.53
CA HIS A 63 20.74 -23.41 -4.39
C HIS A 63 20.45 -22.82 -5.78
N ARG A 64 21.10 -21.71 -6.14
CA ARG A 64 20.98 -21.10 -7.47
C ARG A 64 22.17 -21.50 -8.34
N PRO A 65 21.94 -22.12 -9.51
CA PRO A 65 22.99 -22.29 -10.49
C PRO A 65 23.24 -20.96 -11.23
N GLY A 66 24.40 -20.35 -10.99
CA GLY A 66 25.18 -19.61 -12.00
C GLY A 66 24.57 -18.40 -12.73
N LEU A 67 23.49 -17.77 -12.27
CA LEU A 67 22.97 -16.56 -12.93
C LEU A 67 23.68 -15.30 -12.39
N LEU A 68 24.66 -14.85 -13.18
CA LEU A 68 25.42 -13.58 -13.10
C LEU A 68 26.17 -13.35 -11.76
N HIS A 69 27.51 -13.29 -11.82
CA HIS A 69 28.38 -12.74 -10.77
C HIS A 69 28.14 -11.22 -10.55
N SER A 70 26.90 -10.77 -10.41
CA SER A 70 26.58 -9.41 -10.00
C SER A 70 26.63 -9.30 -8.48
N SER A 71 27.04 -8.14 -7.98
CA SER A 71 27.08 -7.92 -6.53
C SER A 71 25.67 -8.04 -5.94
N PRO A 72 25.46 -8.77 -4.82
CA PRO A 72 24.14 -8.95 -4.20
C PRO A 72 23.40 -7.63 -3.97
N LEU A 73 24.16 -6.59 -3.60
CA LEU A 73 23.66 -5.24 -3.40
C LEU A 73 23.08 -4.63 -4.69
N LEU A 74 23.77 -4.78 -5.82
CA LEU A 74 23.31 -4.27 -7.11
C LEU A 74 22.03 -4.98 -7.54
N ASN A 75 21.99 -6.31 -7.45
CA ASN A 75 20.82 -7.10 -7.82
C ASN A 75 19.57 -6.68 -7.01
N ASN A 76 19.69 -6.61 -5.68
CA ASN A 76 18.59 -6.19 -4.81
C ASN A 76 18.19 -4.72 -5.07
N SER A 77 19.15 -3.84 -5.34
CA SER A 77 18.87 -2.44 -5.68
C SER A 77 18.05 -2.31 -6.95
N LEU A 78 18.40 -3.07 -7.99
CA LEU A 78 17.69 -3.07 -9.26
C LEU A 78 16.27 -3.63 -9.11
N LEU A 79 16.07 -4.69 -8.32
CA LEU A 79 14.74 -5.23 -8.04
C LEU A 79 13.84 -4.22 -7.31
N LEU A 80 14.38 -3.55 -6.28
CA LEU A 80 13.64 -2.52 -5.54
C LEU A 80 13.35 -1.29 -6.40
N LEU A 81 14.33 -0.86 -7.21
CA LEU A 81 14.17 0.27 -8.12
C LEU A 81 13.11 -0.03 -9.19
N PHE A 82 13.15 -1.23 -9.79
CA PHE A 82 12.15 -1.67 -10.75
C PHE A 82 10.75 -1.62 -10.15
N PHE A 83 10.56 -2.17 -8.95
CA PHE A 83 9.29 -2.10 -8.25
C PHE A 83 8.84 -0.65 -8.01
N CYS A 84 9.70 0.19 -7.42
CA CYS A 84 9.35 1.57 -7.06
C CYS A 84 9.01 2.41 -8.30
N LEU A 85 9.82 2.33 -9.37
CA LEU A 85 9.60 3.07 -10.60
C LEU A 85 8.36 2.58 -11.34
N ALA A 86 8.24 1.27 -11.58
CA ALA A 86 7.10 0.73 -12.32
C ALA A 86 5.78 0.98 -11.59
N HIS A 87 5.77 0.82 -10.26
CA HIS A 87 4.61 1.11 -9.42
C HIS A 87 4.24 2.60 -9.46
N SER A 88 5.21 3.51 -9.27
CA SER A 88 4.99 4.96 -9.34
C SER A 88 4.47 5.41 -10.70
N VAL A 89 5.06 4.93 -11.80
CA VAL A 89 4.68 5.33 -13.16
C VAL A 89 3.23 4.91 -13.44
N LEU A 90 2.88 3.65 -13.14
CA LEU A 90 1.52 3.16 -13.38
C LEU A 90 0.49 3.72 -12.39
N ALA A 91 0.92 4.18 -11.22
CA ALA A 91 0.04 4.86 -10.27
C ALA A 91 -0.34 6.28 -10.73
N ARG A 92 0.45 6.93 -11.61
CA ARG A 92 0.19 8.31 -12.05
C ARG A 92 -1.14 8.46 -12.78
N GLN A 93 -1.89 9.51 -12.43
CA GLN A 93 -3.12 9.86 -13.14
C GLN A 93 -2.91 10.22 -14.62
N SER A 94 -1.74 10.76 -15.00
CA SER A 94 -1.42 11.05 -16.40
C SER A 94 -1.31 9.77 -17.24
N VAL A 95 -0.59 8.77 -16.71
CA VAL A 95 -0.45 7.45 -17.35
C VAL A 95 -1.79 6.74 -17.41
N LYS A 96 -2.55 6.77 -16.31
CA LYS A 96 -3.91 6.22 -16.28
C LYS A 96 -4.81 6.86 -17.33
N ARG A 97 -4.84 8.19 -17.44
CA ARG A 97 -5.63 8.93 -18.46
C ARG A 97 -5.23 8.55 -19.88
N MET A 98 -3.93 8.48 -20.16
CA MET A 98 -3.41 8.05 -21.46
C MET A 98 -3.81 6.61 -21.79
N MET A 99 -3.68 5.68 -20.84
CA MET A 99 -4.00 4.27 -21.04
C MET A 99 -5.51 4.00 -21.09
N SER A 100 -6.33 4.85 -20.48
CA SER A 100 -7.79 4.79 -20.60
C SER A 100 -8.29 5.04 -22.02
N CYS A 101 -7.46 5.59 -22.93
CA CYS A 101 -7.77 5.65 -24.35
C CYS A 101 -7.62 4.31 -25.07
N LEU A 102 -6.83 3.38 -24.51
CA LEU A 102 -6.52 2.08 -25.12
C LEU A 102 -7.30 0.93 -24.48
N VAL A 103 -7.48 0.96 -23.16
CA VAL A 103 -8.14 -0.09 -22.39
C VAL A 103 -9.15 0.49 -21.41
N SER A 104 -10.17 -0.30 -21.06
CA SER A 104 -11.13 0.12 -20.01
C SER A 104 -10.45 0.34 -18.66
N THR A 105 -11.03 1.20 -17.82
CA THR A 105 -10.51 1.51 -16.48
C THR A 105 -10.34 0.26 -15.61
N SER A 106 -11.28 -0.69 -15.68
CA SER A 106 -11.17 -1.98 -15.00
C SER A 106 -9.98 -2.79 -15.49
N VAL A 107 -9.77 -2.93 -16.81
CA VAL A 107 -8.64 -3.68 -17.36
C VAL A 107 -7.30 -3.06 -16.93
N TYR A 108 -7.18 -1.73 -17.01
CA TYR A 108 -6.00 -1.03 -16.52
C TYR A 108 -5.69 -1.35 -15.04
N ARG A 109 -6.73 -1.36 -14.19
CA ARG A 109 -6.59 -1.66 -12.77
C ARG A 109 -6.10 -3.10 -12.53
N HIS A 110 -6.59 -4.08 -13.28
CA HIS A 110 -6.11 -5.45 -13.18
C HIS A 110 -4.66 -5.58 -13.66
N LEU A 111 -4.28 -4.90 -14.74
CA LEU A 111 -2.89 -4.87 -15.24
C LEU A 111 -1.95 -4.24 -14.21
N TYR A 112 -2.38 -3.17 -13.55
CA TYR A 112 -1.64 -2.53 -12.45
C TYR A 112 -1.44 -3.48 -11.26
N ILE A 113 -2.50 -4.16 -10.82
CA ILE A 113 -2.43 -5.15 -9.73
C ILE A 113 -1.50 -6.31 -10.10
N LEU A 114 -1.60 -6.80 -11.34
CA LEU A 114 -0.76 -7.88 -11.85
C LEU A 114 0.71 -7.46 -11.89
N GLN A 115 1.01 -6.26 -12.40
CA GLN A 115 2.37 -5.73 -12.43
C GLN A 115 2.95 -5.57 -11.02
N SER A 116 2.17 -5.03 -10.08
CA SER A 116 2.63 -4.87 -8.70
C SER A 116 2.89 -6.24 -8.05
N SER A 117 2.01 -7.21 -8.29
CA SER A 117 2.17 -8.59 -7.80
C SER A 117 3.39 -9.28 -8.40
N LEU A 118 3.60 -9.13 -9.71
CA LEU A 118 4.76 -9.68 -10.41
C LEU A 118 6.07 -9.06 -9.89
N SER A 119 6.09 -7.75 -9.66
CA SER A 119 7.27 -7.06 -9.16
C SER A 119 7.64 -7.51 -7.74
N ILE A 120 6.64 -7.69 -6.87
CA ILE A 120 6.85 -8.26 -5.52
C ILE A 120 7.33 -9.70 -5.63
N PHE A 121 6.76 -10.51 -6.53
CA PHE A 121 7.22 -11.87 -6.79
C PHE A 121 8.68 -11.88 -7.25
N LEU A 122 9.07 -10.99 -8.17
CA LEU A 122 10.45 -10.85 -8.63
C LEU A 122 11.39 -10.40 -7.52
N ILE A 123 10.95 -9.53 -6.60
CA ILE A 123 11.73 -9.20 -5.40
C ILE A 123 11.94 -10.47 -4.57
N CYS A 124 10.87 -11.17 -4.18
CA CYS A 124 10.95 -12.36 -3.34
C CYS A 124 11.78 -13.49 -4.00
N TYR A 125 11.60 -13.70 -5.31
CA TYR A 125 12.28 -14.73 -6.06
C TYR A 125 13.70 -14.33 -6.46
N GLY A 126 13.96 -13.04 -6.72
CA GLY A 126 15.24 -12.52 -7.16
C GLY A 126 16.17 -12.10 -6.02
N TRP A 127 15.67 -12.04 -4.78
CA TRP A 127 16.44 -11.54 -3.64
C TRP A 127 17.71 -12.37 -3.38
N THR A 128 18.85 -11.68 -3.29
CA THR A 128 20.13 -12.26 -2.89
C THR A 128 20.46 -11.76 -1.48
N PRO A 129 20.69 -12.63 -0.49
CA PRO A 129 21.11 -12.17 0.82
C PRO A 129 22.40 -11.42 0.74
N LEU A 130 22.49 -10.41 1.60
CA LEU A 130 23.74 -9.72 1.81
C LEU A 130 24.52 -10.49 2.89
N PRO A 131 25.78 -10.89 2.63
CA PRO A 131 26.60 -11.68 3.55
C PRO A 131 27.05 -10.91 4.81
N SER A 132 26.60 -9.66 4.98
CA SER A 132 26.93 -8.80 6.11
C SER A 132 26.27 -9.24 7.43
N PRO A 133 26.90 -8.99 8.59
CA PRO A 133 26.32 -9.29 9.89
C PRO A 133 25.02 -8.52 10.14
N THR A 134 24.23 -9.02 11.09
CA THR A 134 23.09 -8.28 11.67
C THR A 134 23.56 -6.92 12.17
N LEU A 135 22.87 -5.84 11.76
CA LEU A 135 23.17 -4.47 12.20
C LEU A 135 22.86 -4.29 13.69
N TRP A 136 21.73 -4.84 14.12
CA TRP A 136 21.40 -4.97 15.53
C TRP A 136 20.62 -6.26 15.80
N ASP A 137 20.79 -6.77 17.00
CA ASP A 137 19.95 -7.83 17.55
C ASP A 137 19.64 -7.53 19.02
N ILE A 138 18.36 -7.31 19.30
CA ILE A 138 17.87 -7.04 20.65
C ILE A 138 17.73 -8.36 21.39
N HIS A 139 18.56 -8.56 22.41
CA HIS A 139 18.59 -9.80 23.20
C HIS A 139 17.58 -9.79 24.36
N SER A 140 17.21 -8.61 24.87
CA SER A 140 16.31 -8.47 26.03
C SER A 140 14.88 -8.92 25.69
N PRO A 141 14.35 -9.98 26.35
CA PRO A 141 13.01 -10.49 26.08
C PRO A 141 11.87 -9.45 26.16
N PRO A 142 11.78 -8.58 27.19
CA PRO A 142 10.71 -7.59 27.25
C PRO A 142 10.76 -6.58 26.10
N PHE A 143 11.97 -6.17 25.67
CA PHE A 143 12.11 -5.27 24.52
C PHE A 143 11.75 -5.94 23.20
N ARG A 144 12.12 -7.21 23.00
CA ARG A 144 11.70 -7.98 21.82
C ARG A 144 10.17 -8.09 21.75
N LEU A 145 9.53 -8.39 22.88
CA LEU A 145 8.07 -8.50 22.96
C LEU A 145 7.40 -7.14 22.66
N ALA A 146 7.93 -6.04 23.20
CA ALA A 146 7.45 -4.71 22.90
C ALA A 146 7.52 -4.41 21.39
N LEU A 147 8.66 -4.69 20.75
CA LEU A 147 8.86 -4.52 19.31
C LEU A 147 7.89 -5.37 18.48
N TYR A 148 7.70 -6.66 18.82
CA TYR A 148 6.67 -7.48 18.17
C TYR A 148 5.25 -6.94 18.40
N GLY A 149 4.99 -6.35 19.56
CA GLY A 149 3.73 -5.67 19.86
C GLY A 149 3.48 -4.48 18.93
N VAL A 150 4.48 -3.62 18.72
CA VAL A 150 4.40 -2.48 17.79
C VAL A 150 4.22 -2.95 16.35
N GLY A 151 4.97 -3.96 15.91
CA GLY A 151 4.79 -4.56 14.57
C GLY A 151 3.38 -5.13 14.38
N SER A 152 2.83 -5.77 15.41
CA SER A 152 1.46 -6.30 15.39
C SER A 152 0.40 -5.23 15.34
N LEU A 153 0.59 -4.15 16.07
CA LEU A 153 -0.27 -2.98 15.96
C LEU A 153 -0.25 -2.42 14.53
N GLY A 154 0.92 -2.36 13.90
CA GLY A 154 1.07 -2.00 12.48
C GLY A 154 0.18 -2.86 11.59
N VAL A 155 0.24 -4.19 11.72
CA VAL A 155 -0.61 -5.11 10.93
C VAL A 155 -2.09 -4.87 11.15
N VAL A 156 -2.52 -4.68 12.40
CA VAL A 156 -3.92 -4.38 12.72
C VAL A 156 -4.36 -3.07 12.08
N ILE A 157 -3.56 -2.01 12.18
CA ILE A 157 -3.83 -0.71 11.55
C ILE A 157 -3.97 -0.87 10.03
N ASN A 158 -3.06 -1.60 9.39
CA ASN A 158 -3.12 -1.85 7.95
C ASN A 158 -4.43 -2.53 7.55
N MET A 159 -4.83 -3.56 8.31
CA MET A 159 -6.06 -4.31 8.03
C MET A 159 -7.30 -3.43 8.21
N VAL A 160 -7.38 -2.67 9.30
CA VAL A 160 -8.51 -1.78 9.55
C VAL A 160 -8.57 -0.68 8.49
N ALA A 161 -7.43 -0.09 8.10
CA ALA A 161 -7.35 0.92 7.06
C ALA A 161 -7.79 0.36 5.69
N PHE A 162 -7.29 -0.81 5.31
CA PHE A 162 -7.67 -1.47 4.06
C PHE A 162 -9.18 -1.78 4.01
N LEU A 163 -9.76 -2.30 5.09
CA LEU A 163 -11.19 -2.58 5.18
C LEU A 163 -12.08 -1.33 5.19
N SER A 164 -11.50 -0.16 5.49
CA SER A 164 -12.19 1.13 5.44
C SER A 164 -12.26 1.71 4.03
N LEU A 165 -11.46 1.18 3.09
CA LEU A 165 -11.49 1.58 1.68
C LEU A 165 -12.57 0.80 0.91
N PRO A 166 -13.08 1.34 -0.22
CA PRO A 166 -14.01 0.61 -1.09
C PRO A 166 -13.28 -0.54 -1.80
N VAL A 167 -13.18 -1.70 -1.14
CA VAL A 167 -12.43 -2.89 -1.59
C VAL A 167 -12.78 -3.32 -3.03
N LEU A 168 -14.06 -3.25 -3.41
CA LEU A 168 -14.49 -3.60 -4.78
C LEU A 168 -13.92 -2.66 -5.84
N GLU A 169 -13.80 -1.37 -5.50
CA GLU A 169 -13.14 -0.39 -6.35
C GLU A 169 -11.63 -0.62 -6.35
N PHE A 170 -11.04 -0.98 -5.22
CA PHE A 170 -9.61 -1.33 -5.14
C PHE A 170 -9.26 -2.54 -6.04
N ILE A 171 -10.06 -3.61 -6.02
CA ILE A 171 -9.86 -4.81 -6.85
C ILE A 171 -10.18 -4.56 -8.33
N GLY A 172 -11.10 -3.63 -8.62
CA GLY A 172 -11.48 -3.27 -9.99
C GLY A 172 -12.68 -3.99 -10.57
N ILE A 173 -13.44 -4.67 -9.72
CA ILE A 173 -14.69 -5.36 -10.10
C ILE A 173 -15.93 -4.48 -9.98
N SER A 174 -15.79 -3.26 -9.44
CA SER A 174 -16.90 -2.31 -9.35
C SER A 174 -17.53 -2.02 -10.71
N GLU A 175 -16.73 -1.72 -11.73
CA GLU A 175 -17.23 -1.35 -13.07
C GLU A 175 -17.97 -2.52 -13.79
N PRO A 176 -17.44 -3.76 -13.86
CA PRO A 176 -18.20 -4.90 -14.37
C PRO A 176 -19.52 -5.13 -13.62
N LEU A 177 -19.51 -4.97 -12.29
CA LEU A 177 -20.70 -5.16 -11.47
C LEU A 177 -21.75 -4.06 -11.72
N GLU A 178 -21.34 -2.81 -11.91
CA GLU A 178 -22.23 -1.71 -12.28
C GLU A 178 -22.87 -1.93 -13.64
N ARG A 179 -22.12 -2.46 -14.62
CA ARG A 179 -22.66 -2.85 -15.94
C ARG A 179 -23.67 -3.98 -15.84
N LEU A 180 -23.40 -4.99 -15.02
CA LEU A 180 -24.29 -6.14 -14.84
C LEU A 180 -25.55 -5.79 -14.05
N THR A 181 -25.44 -4.90 -13.07
CA THR A 181 -26.56 -4.55 -12.16
C THR A 181 -27.34 -3.31 -12.58
N GLY A 182 -26.84 -2.54 -13.56
CA GLY A 182 -27.43 -1.29 -14.02
C GLY A 182 -27.37 -0.16 -12.98
N ARG A 183 -26.68 -0.35 -11.85
CA ARG A 183 -26.58 0.64 -10.76
C ARG A 183 -25.23 1.35 -10.85
N LYS A 184 -25.25 2.64 -11.22
CA LYS A 184 -24.04 3.47 -11.22
C LYS A 184 -23.69 3.87 -9.79
N ARG A 185 -22.48 3.57 -9.31
CA ARG A 185 -22.02 4.09 -8.01
C ARG A 185 -21.64 5.56 -8.17
N GLU A 186 -21.99 6.39 -7.19
CA GLU A 186 -21.45 7.74 -7.11
C GLU A 186 -19.92 7.64 -6.96
N GLY A 187 -19.18 8.46 -7.70
CA GLY A 187 -17.73 8.38 -7.80
C GLY A 187 -17.02 8.39 -6.44
N GLY A 188 -15.81 7.82 -6.39
CA GLY A 188 -15.07 7.57 -5.15
C GLY A 188 -15.11 8.74 -4.17
N SER A 189 -15.71 8.51 -3.00
CA SER A 189 -15.82 9.52 -1.96
C SER A 189 -14.50 9.64 -1.18
N LEU A 190 -14.12 10.86 -0.81
CA LEU A 190 -12.97 11.10 0.05
C LEU A 190 -13.28 10.58 1.47
N VAL A 191 -12.49 9.62 1.95
CA VAL A 191 -12.63 9.05 3.30
C VAL A 191 -11.74 9.81 4.27
N THR A 192 -12.35 10.50 5.24
CA THR A 192 -11.63 11.30 6.26
C THR A 192 -12.00 10.92 7.70
N SER A 193 -12.66 9.79 7.91
CA SER A 193 -13.13 9.32 9.22
C SER A 193 -12.34 8.11 9.74
N GLY A 194 -12.45 7.83 11.05
CA GLY A 194 -11.78 6.69 11.67
C GLY A 194 -10.26 6.86 11.70
N LEU A 195 -9.51 5.87 11.18
CA LEU A 195 -8.04 5.98 11.11
C LEU A 195 -7.57 7.14 10.24
N PHE A 196 -8.34 7.47 9.19
CA PHE A 196 -8.04 8.57 8.30
C PHE A 196 -8.21 9.94 8.99
N SER A 197 -8.99 10.07 10.06
CA SER A 197 -9.04 11.35 10.79
C SER A 197 -7.77 11.62 11.62
N LEU A 198 -7.02 10.56 11.98
CA LEU A 198 -5.80 10.65 12.78
C LEU A 198 -4.56 10.95 11.92
N VAL A 199 -4.43 10.22 10.81
CA VAL A 199 -3.33 10.35 9.85
C VAL A 199 -3.88 10.18 8.44
N ARG A 200 -3.37 10.93 7.46
CA ARG A 200 -3.88 10.90 6.08
C ARG A 200 -3.61 9.55 5.41
N HIS A 201 -2.48 8.93 5.76
CA HIS A 201 -2.01 7.69 5.14
C HIS A 201 -1.77 6.58 6.17
N PRO A 202 -2.83 6.02 6.78
CA PRO A 202 -2.70 5.03 7.84
C PRO A 202 -2.04 3.72 7.36
N MET A 203 -2.24 3.33 6.09
CA MET A 203 -1.61 2.13 5.51
C MET A 203 -0.08 2.27 5.41
N TYR A 204 0.43 3.44 5.03
CA TYR A 204 1.88 3.67 4.96
C TYR A 204 2.49 3.72 6.35
N THR A 205 1.78 4.34 7.29
CA THR A 205 2.15 4.34 8.71
C THR A 205 2.29 2.92 9.25
N SER A 206 1.32 2.05 8.96
CA SER A 206 1.42 0.65 9.38
C SER A 206 2.59 -0.10 8.76
N ILE A 207 2.89 0.12 7.47
CA ILE A 207 4.03 -0.53 6.81
C ILE A 207 5.34 -0.11 7.49
N LEU A 208 5.50 1.18 7.80
CA LEU A 208 6.67 1.68 8.54
C LEU A 208 6.78 1.06 9.93
N LEU A 209 5.67 0.95 10.67
CA LEU A 209 5.65 0.28 11.98
C LEU A 209 6.12 -1.18 11.84
N CYS A 210 5.62 -1.92 10.85
CA CYS A 210 6.00 -3.32 10.68
C CYS A 210 7.47 -3.51 10.28
N ILE A 211 8.01 -2.63 9.43
CA ILE A 211 9.43 -2.69 8.99
C ILE A 211 10.37 -2.38 10.16
N TRP A 212 10.12 -1.27 10.84
CA TRP A 212 11.07 -0.71 11.81
C TRP A 212 10.96 -1.34 13.20
N SER A 213 9.89 -2.09 13.49
CA SER A 213 9.71 -2.79 14.77
C SER A 213 10.34 -4.19 14.81
N ASN A 214 11.27 -4.49 13.91
CA ASN A 214 11.94 -5.78 13.88
C ASN A 214 13.10 -5.82 14.91
N PRO A 215 13.10 -6.75 15.89
CA PRO A 215 14.15 -6.81 16.91
C PRO A 215 15.51 -7.26 16.37
N THR A 216 15.54 -7.91 15.20
CA THR A 216 16.77 -8.34 14.55
C THR A 216 16.81 -7.72 13.16
N MET A 217 17.71 -6.76 12.94
CA MET A 217 17.81 -6.04 11.67
C MET A 217 19.07 -6.47 10.92
N SER A 218 18.89 -7.12 9.78
CA SER A 218 19.98 -7.39 8.83
C SER A 218 20.15 -6.22 7.87
N LEU A 219 21.29 -6.17 7.17
CA LEU A 219 21.52 -5.17 6.12
C LEU A 219 20.45 -5.23 5.02
N GLY A 220 19.98 -6.43 4.66
CA GLY A 220 18.90 -6.61 3.70
C GLY A 220 17.59 -5.98 4.16
N ARG A 221 17.19 -6.22 5.42
CA ARG A 221 15.99 -5.60 6.02
C ARG A 221 16.12 -4.08 6.11
N MET A 222 17.29 -3.59 6.51
CA MET A 222 17.59 -2.15 6.54
C MET A 222 17.49 -1.53 5.16
N MET A 223 18.05 -2.18 4.14
CA MET A 223 17.98 -1.70 2.76
C MET A 223 16.54 -1.57 2.28
N VAL A 224 15.71 -2.60 2.48
CA VAL A 224 14.27 -2.53 2.16
C VAL A 224 13.59 -1.42 2.94
N GLY A 225 13.85 -1.33 4.25
CA GLY A 225 13.22 -0.34 5.11
C GLY A 225 13.59 1.09 4.74
N ALA A 226 14.87 1.36 4.48
CA ALA A 226 15.35 2.67 4.05
C ALA A 226 14.77 3.06 2.68
N VAL A 227 14.86 2.17 1.68
CA VAL A 227 14.35 2.44 0.33
C VAL A 227 12.84 2.69 0.36
N LEU A 228 12.06 1.85 1.04
CA LEU A 228 10.61 2.03 1.14
C LEU A 228 10.25 3.29 1.93
N THR A 229 10.98 3.63 2.99
CA THR A 229 10.74 4.87 3.76
C THR A 229 10.99 6.10 2.91
N VAL A 230 12.14 6.17 2.22
CA VAL A 230 12.47 7.27 1.30
C VAL A 230 11.44 7.34 0.17
N TYR A 231 11.10 6.19 -0.42
CA TYR A 231 10.09 6.10 -1.47
C TYR A 231 8.75 6.68 -0.99
N LEU A 232 8.24 6.30 0.18
CA LEU A 232 6.99 6.81 0.71
C LEU A 232 7.05 8.32 0.99
N LEU A 233 8.13 8.80 1.61
CA LEU A 233 8.29 10.22 1.92
C LEU A 233 8.39 11.11 0.67
N VAL A 234 8.86 10.57 -0.45
CA VAL A 234 8.97 11.30 -1.73
C VAL A 234 7.72 11.11 -2.58
N ALA A 235 7.27 9.88 -2.78
CA ALA A 235 6.20 9.54 -3.71
C ALA A 235 4.82 10.01 -3.22
N VAL A 236 4.55 9.94 -1.91
CA VAL A 236 3.25 10.32 -1.37
C VAL A 236 2.96 11.82 -1.58
N PRO A 237 3.78 12.77 -1.08
CA PRO A 237 3.48 14.19 -1.25
C PRO A 237 3.61 14.68 -2.70
N LEU A 238 4.53 14.11 -3.49
CA LEU A 238 4.81 14.59 -4.85
C LEU A 238 3.91 13.98 -5.92
N LEU A 239 3.42 12.75 -5.71
CA LEU A 239 2.61 12.06 -6.69
C LEU A 239 1.18 11.93 -6.18
N GLU A 240 1.00 11.22 -5.08
CA GLU A 240 -0.34 10.83 -4.61
C GLU A 240 -1.16 12.01 -4.10
N GLU A 241 -0.60 12.84 -3.21
CA GLU A 241 -1.33 13.99 -2.67
C GLU A 241 -1.65 15.01 -3.78
N ARG A 242 -0.79 15.16 -4.79
CA ARG A 242 -1.07 16.01 -5.96
C ARG A 242 -2.24 15.48 -6.78
N ASP A 243 -2.24 14.17 -7.04
CA ASP A 243 -3.31 13.49 -7.77
C ASP A 243 -4.64 13.57 -6.97
N LEU A 244 -4.59 13.47 -5.64
CA LEU A 244 -5.76 13.63 -4.76
C LEU A 244 -6.27 15.08 -4.72
N VAL A 245 -5.39 16.08 -4.71
CA VAL A 245 -5.78 17.49 -4.86
C VAL A 245 -6.44 17.73 -6.22
N GLU A 246 -5.94 17.14 -7.30
CA GLU A 246 -6.56 17.26 -8.63
C GLU A 246 -7.96 16.63 -8.66
N MET A 247 -8.16 15.49 -8.02
CA MET A 247 -9.45 14.79 -8.00
C MET A 247 -10.48 15.41 -7.05
N PHE A 248 -10.08 15.88 -5.87
CA PHE A 248 -10.98 16.31 -4.79
C PHE A 248 -10.95 17.82 -4.50
N GLY A 249 -10.04 18.56 -5.12
CA GLY A 249 -9.93 20.02 -5.01
C GLY A 249 -9.76 20.50 -3.57
N ASP A 250 -10.54 21.52 -3.21
CA ASP A 250 -10.44 22.20 -1.91
C ASP A 250 -10.76 21.31 -0.72
N LYS A 251 -11.57 20.26 -0.90
CA LYS A 251 -11.88 19.30 0.16
C LYS A 251 -10.61 18.60 0.64
N TYR A 252 -9.74 18.20 -0.28
CA TYR A 252 -8.48 17.55 0.08
C TYR A 252 -7.44 18.55 0.58
N ARG A 253 -7.42 19.78 0.02
CA ARG A 253 -6.56 20.86 0.54
C ARG A 253 -6.88 21.16 2.00
N HIS A 254 -8.17 21.25 2.37
CA HIS A 254 -8.57 21.44 3.75
C HIS A 254 -8.13 20.26 4.63
N TYR A 255 -8.32 19.03 4.17
CA TYR A 255 -7.91 17.83 4.89
C TYR A 255 -6.39 17.76 5.18
N ILE A 256 -5.55 18.23 4.24
CA ILE A 256 -4.09 18.37 4.47
C ILE A 256 -3.78 19.29 5.66
N THR A 257 -4.59 20.34 5.88
CA THR A 257 -4.36 21.30 6.98
C THR A 257 -4.77 20.75 8.35
N THR A 258 -5.75 19.86 8.40
CA THR A 258 -6.32 19.35 9.65
C THR A 258 -5.65 18.08 10.14
N THR A 259 -5.16 17.24 9.23
CA THR A 259 -4.72 15.87 9.53
C THR A 259 -3.27 15.68 9.07
N PRO A 260 -2.34 15.19 9.92
CA PRO A 260 -0.94 14.96 9.55
C PRO A 260 -0.74 13.78 8.58
N MET A 261 0.40 13.73 7.90
CA MET A 261 0.64 12.75 6.82
C MET A 261 0.78 11.29 7.30
N LEU A 262 1.73 11.03 8.21
CA LEU A 262 2.12 9.67 8.64
C LEU A 262 2.06 9.47 10.15
N LEU A 263 2.59 10.39 10.94
CA LEU A 263 2.54 10.26 12.40
C LEU A 263 1.42 11.14 12.96
N PRO A 264 0.70 10.69 14.00
CA PRO A 264 -0.42 11.43 14.59
C PRO A 264 0.03 12.71 15.32
N PHE A 265 1.34 12.91 15.44
CA PHE A 265 1.93 14.15 15.92
C PHE A 265 2.00 15.16 14.78
N LYS A 266 1.56 16.40 15.01
CA LYS A 266 1.75 17.52 14.07
C LYS A 266 3.25 17.87 13.98
N LEU A 267 4.00 17.05 13.24
CA LEU A 267 5.42 17.26 12.97
C LEU A 267 5.65 18.00 11.64
N TRP A 268 4.63 18.11 10.80
CA TRP A 268 4.76 18.63 9.43
C TRP A 268 3.57 19.53 9.05
N THR A 269 3.80 20.85 9.03
CA THR A 269 2.97 21.78 8.27
C THR A 269 3.33 21.61 6.79
N SER A 270 2.41 21.09 5.99
CA SER A 270 2.61 21.01 4.53
C SER A 270 2.94 22.42 4.01
N PRO A 271 4.00 22.61 3.20
CA PRO A 271 4.26 23.89 2.56
C PRO A 271 2.99 24.25 1.79
N SER A 272 2.39 25.35 2.19
CA SER A 272 1.08 25.76 1.74
C SER A 272 1.06 25.85 0.21
N LEU A 273 0.28 24.99 -0.46
CA LEU A 273 0.01 25.05 -1.91
C LEU A 273 -0.83 26.31 -2.30
N THR A 274 -0.75 27.38 -1.51
CA THR A 274 -1.54 28.63 -1.64
C THR A 274 -0.81 29.75 -2.36
N GLU A 275 0.42 29.56 -2.84
CA GLU A 275 1.20 30.64 -3.48
C GLU A 275 1.44 30.43 -4.98
N LYS A 276 0.48 29.86 -5.72
CA LYS A 276 0.54 29.88 -7.20
C LYS A 276 -0.70 30.41 -7.91
N ASN A 277 -1.61 31.07 -7.18
CA ASN A 277 -2.80 31.71 -7.77
C ASN A 277 -2.91 33.22 -7.47
N LYS A 278 -1.77 33.88 -7.15
CA LYS A 278 -1.72 35.33 -6.87
C LYS A 278 -0.70 36.12 -7.70
N SER A 279 -0.11 35.55 -8.74
CA SER A 279 0.78 36.32 -9.62
C SER A 279 0.54 36.00 -11.10
N ASN A 280 -0.11 36.97 -11.75
CA ASN A 280 -0.21 37.24 -13.19
C ASN A 280 -1.04 36.29 -14.04
#